data_AF-A0A8J2M1U2-F1
#
_entry.id   AF-A0A8J2M1U2-F1
#
_cell.length_a   1.000
_cell.length_b   1.000
_cell.length_c   1.000
_cell.angle_alpha   90.00
_cell.angle_beta   90.00
_cell.angle_gamma   90.00
#
_symmetry.space_group_name_H-M   'P 1'
#
loop_
_entity.id
_entity.type
_entity.pdbx_description
1 polymer ?
#
loop_
_entity_poly.entity_id
_entity_poly.type
_entity_poly.pdbx_seq_one_letter_code
_entity_poly.pdbx_strand_id
1 'polypeptide(L)'
;MLQLHIVPKTRVVKLASPAFYYKGGIDTKNKGPKGKDGSYQLYMNGYVSASNIIPQWNKGGQLCPLTEAEVERFKYLFQKLCVLDYVIRNTDRHMENWLIKYEPGKVLELAAIDNGLAFPVKHPETSSRLRQFPFAWAQLSWANYPWNEELRTFLLQLLTPQFVQSLCDDIATLFKYDRNVNRFLKYSQLRVLRGQIWNLRLALIMKESPAEMVKRPLVLVSRRYRRYPPNDDWNRAFRVKPADFGKRRCC
;
A
#
# COMPACT_ATOMS: atom_id res chain seq x y z
N MET A 1 -0.38 6.61 11.61
CA MET A 1 -1.54 6.16 10.81
C MET A 1 -1.74 4.66 10.92
N LEU A 2 -1.08 3.76 10.19
CA LEU A 2 -1.29 2.30 10.36
C LEU A 2 -0.21 1.56 11.19
N GLN A 3 0.85 2.26 11.63
CA GLN A 3 1.95 1.71 12.45
C GLN A 3 2.57 0.40 11.90
N LEU A 4 2.65 0.26 10.58
CA LEU A 4 3.24 -0.93 9.95
C LEU A 4 4.77 -0.91 10.03
N HIS A 5 5.40 0.27 10.00
CA HIS A 5 6.85 0.45 10.11
C HIS A 5 7.70 -0.30 9.06
N ILE A 6 7.13 -0.57 7.89
CA ILE A 6 7.82 -1.23 6.77
C ILE A 6 8.15 -0.29 5.60
N VAL A 7 7.63 0.94 5.57
CA VAL A 7 7.97 1.90 4.51
C VAL A 7 9.09 2.81 5.03
N PRO A 8 10.26 2.86 4.38
CA PRO A 8 11.31 3.81 4.73
C PRO A 8 10.76 5.23 4.69
N LYS A 9 11.15 6.06 5.65
CA LYS A 9 10.57 7.41 5.79
C LYS A 9 10.71 8.16 4.46
N THR A 10 9.56 8.51 3.88
CA THR A 10 9.46 9.21 2.61
C THR A 10 8.71 10.52 2.82
N ARG A 11 9.22 11.62 2.26
CA ARG A 11 8.64 12.97 2.38
C ARG A 11 8.71 13.71 1.06
N VAL A 12 7.83 14.68 0.86
CA VAL A 12 7.96 15.67 -0.22
C VAL A 12 9.04 16.66 0.21
N VAL A 13 10.06 16.84 -0.63
CA VAL A 13 11.15 17.80 -0.42
C VAL A 13 11.36 18.61 -1.68
N LYS A 14 12.07 19.74 -1.54
CA LYS A 14 12.55 20.53 -2.66
C LYS A 14 14.07 20.51 -2.69
N LEU A 15 14.65 19.95 -3.75
CA LEU A 15 16.10 19.83 -3.91
C LEU A 15 16.55 20.41 -5.25
N ALA A 16 17.78 20.90 -5.31
CA ALA A 16 18.44 21.35 -6.53
C ALA A 16 19.80 20.66 -6.64
N SER A 17 20.11 20.11 -7.82
CA SER A 17 21.39 19.46 -8.08
C SER A 17 21.71 19.57 -9.58
N PRO A 18 22.96 19.88 -9.97
CA PRO A 18 23.35 19.86 -11.38
C PRO A 18 23.16 18.51 -12.08
N ALA A 19 23.10 17.41 -11.32
CA ALA A 19 22.85 16.06 -11.84
C ALA A 19 21.38 15.84 -12.26
N PHE A 20 20.45 16.72 -11.89
CA PHE A 20 19.05 16.59 -12.29
C PHE A 20 18.82 17.09 -13.72
N TYR A 21 17.85 16.50 -14.42
CA TYR A 21 17.49 16.89 -15.79
C TYR A 21 16.73 18.23 -15.86
N TYR A 22 17.29 19.32 -16.39
CA TYR A 22 16.58 20.59 -16.56
C TYR A 22 16.22 20.85 -18.02
N LYS A 23 14.92 21.05 -18.30
CA LYS A 23 14.45 21.45 -19.62
C LYS A 23 15.01 22.84 -19.94
N GLY A 24 15.91 22.93 -20.92
CA GLY A 24 16.59 24.18 -21.31
C GLY A 24 17.98 24.39 -20.69
N GLY A 25 18.54 23.39 -19.99
CA GLY A 25 19.87 23.47 -19.38
C GLY A 25 19.86 24.18 -18.02
N ILE A 26 21.07 24.41 -17.48
CA ILE A 26 21.28 25.07 -16.19
C ILE A 26 21.96 26.41 -16.45
N ASP A 27 21.38 27.52 -15.96
CA ASP A 27 22.08 28.81 -15.93
C ASP A 27 23.12 28.79 -14.80
N THR A 28 24.31 28.30 -15.14
CA THR A 28 25.45 28.19 -14.22
C THR A 28 26.13 29.52 -13.95
N LYS A 29 25.84 30.57 -14.72
CA LYS A 29 26.56 31.86 -14.60
C LYS A 29 25.97 32.76 -13.51
N ASN A 30 24.65 32.74 -13.29
CA ASN A 30 24.02 33.72 -12.40
C ASN A 30 23.08 33.17 -11.31
N LYS A 31 22.47 31.99 -11.47
CA LYS A 31 21.36 31.57 -10.56
C LYS A 31 21.44 30.12 -10.05
N GLY A 32 22.28 29.27 -10.64
CA GLY A 32 22.37 27.86 -10.26
C GLY A 32 21.10 27.06 -10.59
N PRO A 33 21.07 25.75 -10.26
CA PRO A 33 19.93 24.90 -10.59
C PRO A 33 18.67 25.26 -9.79
N LYS A 34 17.51 25.25 -10.46
CA LYS A 34 16.21 25.47 -9.81
C LYS A 34 15.85 24.28 -8.91
N GLY A 35 15.27 24.57 -7.75
CA GLY A 35 14.69 23.56 -6.86
C GLY A 35 13.52 22.82 -7.51
N LYS A 36 13.51 21.49 -7.38
CA LYS A 36 12.46 20.60 -7.84
C LYS A 36 11.79 19.92 -6.66
N ASP A 37 10.47 19.92 -6.68
CA ASP A 37 9.67 19.14 -5.74
C ASP A 37 9.73 17.66 -6.14
N GLY A 38 9.91 16.78 -5.16
CA GLY A 38 9.98 15.34 -5.39
C GLY A 38 9.85 14.54 -4.09
N SER A 39 9.65 13.24 -4.22
CA SER A 39 9.68 12.31 -3.10
C SER A 39 11.13 11.99 -2.72
N TYR A 40 11.46 12.13 -1.44
CA TYR A 40 12.74 11.75 -0.88
C TYR A 40 12.54 10.65 0.15
N GLN A 41 13.05 9.47 -0.17
CA GLN A 41 12.98 8.26 0.64
C GLN A 41 14.35 7.98 1.26
N LEU A 42 14.38 7.63 2.55
CA LEU A 42 15.61 7.20 3.20
C LEU A 42 16.13 5.90 2.57
N TYR A 43 17.44 5.88 2.30
CA TYR A 43 18.12 4.70 1.79
C TYR A 43 18.22 3.59 2.87
N MET A 44 18.10 2.34 2.43
CA MET A 44 18.02 1.16 3.30
C MET A 44 19.30 0.32 3.21
N ASN A 45 20.24 0.54 4.13
CA ASN A 45 21.52 -0.17 4.15
C ASN A 45 21.36 -1.66 4.51
N GLY A 46 22.00 -2.54 3.74
CA GLY A 46 22.01 -3.99 3.99
C GLY A 46 20.72 -4.72 3.62
N TYR A 47 19.77 -4.02 2.99
CA TYR A 47 18.59 -4.64 2.42
C TYR A 47 18.87 -5.09 0.99
N VAL A 48 18.36 -6.27 0.62
CA VAL A 48 18.42 -6.79 -0.76
C VAL A 48 17.03 -7.12 -1.24
N SER A 49 16.86 -7.22 -2.55
CA SER A 49 15.56 -7.52 -3.14
C SER A 49 14.98 -8.86 -2.65
N ALA A 50 13.66 -8.91 -2.41
CA ALA A 50 12.98 -10.14 -2.04
C ALA A 50 13.07 -11.21 -3.16
N SER A 51 13.22 -10.81 -4.43
CA SER A 51 13.48 -11.73 -5.55
C SER A 51 14.79 -12.49 -5.40
N ASN A 52 15.79 -11.91 -4.73
CA ASN A 52 17.08 -12.56 -4.50
C ASN A 52 17.02 -13.55 -3.33
N ILE A 53 16.22 -13.27 -2.30
CA ILE A 53 16.19 -14.05 -1.05
C ILE A 53 15.15 -15.17 -1.08
N ILE A 54 13.90 -14.86 -1.41
CA ILE A 54 12.77 -15.79 -1.22
C ILE A 54 12.95 -17.11 -2.00
N PRO A 55 13.45 -17.11 -3.25
CA PRO A 55 13.71 -18.37 -3.94
C PRO A 55 14.74 -19.26 -3.24
N GLN A 56 15.70 -18.68 -2.51
CA GLN A 56 16.71 -19.44 -1.76
C GLN A 56 16.09 -20.20 -0.58
N TRP A 57 15.03 -19.64 0.03
CA TRP A 57 14.28 -20.31 1.09
C TRP A 57 13.40 -21.46 0.58
N ASN A 58 13.13 -21.50 -0.72
CA ASN A 58 12.23 -22.45 -1.38
C ASN A 58 12.94 -23.42 -2.35
N LYS A 59 14.29 -23.47 -2.39
CA LYS A 59 15.02 -24.33 -3.33
C LYS A 59 14.85 -25.82 -2.99
N GLY A 60 13.88 -26.43 -3.69
CA GLY A 60 13.79 -27.84 -4.13
C GLY A 60 14.57 -28.90 -3.34
N GLY A 61 14.15 -29.18 -2.11
CA GLY A 61 14.54 -30.41 -1.38
C GLY A 61 15.47 -30.24 -0.18
N GLN A 62 15.99 -29.03 0.08
CA GLN A 62 16.63 -28.73 1.37
C GLN A 62 15.61 -28.16 2.36
N LEU A 63 15.81 -28.46 3.65
CA LEU A 63 15.07 -27.83 4.75
C LEU A 63 15.15 -26.30 4.61
N CYS A 64 14.01 -25.63 4.80
CA CYS A 64 13.96 -24.17 4.82
C CYS A 64 15.05 -23.66 5.78
N PRO A 65 15.94 -22.74 5.35
CA PRO A 65 17.03 -22.27 6.20
C PRO A 65 16.55 -21.42 7.37
N LEU A 66 15.26 -21.02 7.35
CA LEU A 66 14.64 -20.24 8.42
C LEU A 66 14.22 -21.16 9.57
N THR A 67 14.60 -20.77 10.78
CA THR A 67 14.04 -21.30 12.02
C THR A 67 12.54 -21.01 12.11
N GLU A 68 11.81 -21.75 12.96
CA GLU A 68 10.38 -21.51 13.17
C GLU A 68 10.06 -20.07 13.60
N ALA A 69 10.89 -19.50 14.46
CA ALA A 69 10.76 -18.10 14.90
C ALA A 69 10.96 -17.10 13.74
N GLU A 70 11.92 -17.35 12.84
CA GLU A 70 12.15 -16.52 11.66
C GLU A 70 11.01 -16.65 10.64
N VAL A 71 10.44 -17.85 10.49
CA VAL A 71 9.25 -18.07 9.65
C VAL A 71 8.07 -17.25 10.15
N GLU A 72 7.78 -17.28 11.45
CA GLU A 72 6.69 -16.48 12.04
C GLU A 72 6.96 -14.98 11.94
N ARG A 73 8.21 -14.55 12.15
CA ARG A 73 8.62 -13.15 11.95
C ARG A 73 8.43 -12.71 10.50
N PHE A 74 8.81 -13.54 9.52
CA PHE A 74 8.62 -13.24 8.12
C PHE A 74 7.14 -13.12 7.77
N LYS A 75 6.30 -14.08 8.19
CA LYS A 75 4.85 -14.05 7.97
C LYS A 75 4.23 -12.76 8.51
N TYR A 76 4.61 -12.34 9.72
CA TYR A 76 4.13 -11.11 10.32
C TYR A 76 4.50 -9.86 9.48
N LEU A 77 5.75 -9.76 9.04
CA LEU A 77 6.22 -8.67 8.19
C LEU A 77 5.57 -8.68 6.79
N PHE A 78 5.43 -9.86 6.20
CA PHE A 78 4.75 -10.06 4.92
C PHE A 78 3.28 -9.64 5.00
N GLN A 79 2.57 -9.99 6.07
CA GLN A 79 1.20 -9.56 6.27
C GLN A 79 1.07 -8.05 6.43
N LYS A 80 2.06 -7.36 7.04
CA LYS A 80 2.11 -5.89 7.04
C LYS A 80 2.25 -5.32 5.62
N LEU A 81 3.04 -5.94 4.75
CA LEU A 81 3.14 -5.56 3.34
C LEU A 81 1.79 -5.73 2.63
N CYS A 82 1.10 -6.87 2.85
CA CYS A 82 -0.22 -7.11 2.29
C CYS A 82 -1.23 -6.02 2.71
N VAL A 83 -1.22 -5.63 3.98
CA VAL A 83 -2.09 -4.55 4.49
C VAL A 83 -1.77 -3.22 3.82
N LEU A 84 -0.49 -2.84 3.74
CA LEU A 84 -0.06 -1.61 3.09
C LEU A 84 -0.55 -1.55 1.64
N ASP A 85 -0.18 -2.56 0.85
CA ASP A 85 -0.48 -2.61 -0.59
C ASP A 85 -1.96 -2.68 -0.85
N TYR A 86 -2.71 -3.43 -0.04
CA TYR A 86 -4.15 -3.51 -0.16
C TYR A 86 -4.79 -2.16 0.10
N VAL A 87 -4.45 -1.47 1.19
CA VAL A 87 -5.03 -0.18 1.56
C VAL A 87 -4.75 0.87 0.49
N ILE A 88 -3.50 1.03 0.07
CA ILE A 88 -3.13 2.04 -0.94
C ILE A 88 -3.51 1.62 -2.36
N ARG A 89 -3.97 0.37 -2.54
CA ARG A 89 -4.21 -0.27 -3.83
C ARG A 89 -3.01 -0.10 -4.76
N ASN A 90 -1.85 -0.59 -4.30
CA ASN A 90 -0.64 -0.58 -5.11
C ASN A 90 -0.87 -1.43 -6.37
N THR A 91 -0.60 -0.86 -7.55
CA THR A 91 -0.80 -1.54 -8.84
C THR A 91 0.49 -2.14 -9.39
N ASP A 92 1.62 -1.93 -8.71
CA ASP A 92 2.95 -2.31 -9.20
C ASP A 92 3.84 -2.94 -8.11
N ARG A 93 3.24 -3.73 -7.21
CA ARG A 93 4.03 -4.55 -6.28
C ARG A 93 4.46 -5.85 -6.95
N HIS A 94 5.75 -5.93 -7.27
CA HIS A 94 6.46 -7.17 -7.61
C HIS A 94 7.60 -7.45 -6.63
N MET A 95 8.21 -8.64 -6.70
CA MET A 95 9.27 -9.09 -5.77
C MET A 95 10.52 -8.21 -5.74
N GLU A 96 10.71 -7.34 -6.73
CA GLU A 96 11.83 -6.41 -6.74
C GLU A 96 11.57 -5.15 -5.91
N ASN A 97 10.30 -4.77 -5.76
CA ASN A 97 9.87 -3.54 -5.10
C ASN A 97 9.67 -3.70 -3.58
N TRP A 98 10.10 -4.81 -2.99
CA TRP A 98 10.22 -4.94 -1.55
C TRP A 98 11.51 -5.66 -1.22
N LEU A 99 12.14 -5.18 -0.17
CA LEU A 99 13.47 -5.59 0.23
C LEU A 99 13.40 -6.35 1.54
N ILE A 100 14.37 -7.22 1.73
CA ILE A 100 14.55 -7.99 2.96
C ILE A 100 15.98 -7.75 3.44
N LYS A 101 16.14 -7.43 4.72
CA LYS A 101 17.41 -7.51 5.44
C LYS A 101 17.38 -8.79 6.25
N TYR A 102 18.26 -9.72 5.93
CA TYR A 102 18.30 -11.03 6.56
C TYR A 102 19.72 -11.40 7.00
N GLU A 103 19.87 -11.64 8.30
CA GLU A 103 21.06 -12.21 8.94
C GLU A 103 20.57 -13.34 9.85
N PRO A 104 20.90 -14.63 9.55
CA PRO A 104 20.38 -15.78 10.28
C PRO A 104 20.55 -15.65 11.80
N GLY A 105 19.45 -15.87 12.53
CA GLY A 105 19.42 -15.80 14.00
C GLY A 105 19.60 -14.39 14.59
N LYS A 106 19.71 -13.34 13.77
CA LYS A 106 19.96 -11.96 14.22
C LYS A 106 18.93 -10.96 13.71
N VAL A 107 18.74 -10.87 12.40
CA VAL A 107 17.95 -9.81 11.77
C VAL A 107 17.05 -10.40 10.70
N LEU A 108 15.76 -10.06 10.77
CA LEU A 108 14.81 -10.28 9.70
C LEU A 108 13.84 -9.10 9.64
N GLU A 109 14.02 -8.27 8.63
CA GLU A 109 13.24 -7.06 8.40
C GLU A 109 12.80 -6.95 6.94
N LEU A 110 11.67 -6.29 6.71
CA LEU A 110 11.06 -6.09 5.40
C LEU A 110 10.85 -4.60 5.16
N ALA A 111 11.26 -4.13 3.98
CA ALA A 111 11.05 -2.76 3.55
C ALA A 111 10.24 -2.72 2.24
N ALA A 112 9.12 -1.99 2.24
CA ALA A 112 8.32 -1.71 1.05
C ALA A 112 8.81 -0.41 0.38
N ILE A 113 9.50 -0.55 -0.74
CA ILE A 113 10.00 0.57 -1.54
C ILE A 113 9.08 0.80 -2.73
N ASP A 114 9.41 1.79 -3.57
CA ASP A 114 8.69 2.09 -4.82
C ASP A 114 7.16 1.98 -4.75
N ASN A 115 6.55 2.96 -4.09
CA ASN A 115 5.09 3.06 -3.93
C ASN A 115 4.48 4.11 -4.88
N GLY A 116 5.17 4.44 -5.98
CA GLY A 116 4.80 5.53 -6.88
C GLY A 116 3.50 5.28 -7.64
N LEU A 117 3.17 4.01 -7.91
CA LEU A 117 1.98 3.57 -8.63
C LEU A 117 0.89 3.04 -7.68
N ALA A 118 0.48 3.90 -6.76
CA ALA A 118 -0.59 3.65 -5.78
C ALA A 118 -1.66 4.74 -5.81
N PHE A 119 -2.71 4.59 -5.00
CA PHE A 119 -3.86 5.51 -4.92
C PHE A 119 -4.57 5.73 -6.26
N PRO A 120 -5.06 4.68 -6.94
CA PRO A 120 -5.73 4.85 -8.22
C PRO A 120 -7.08 5.54 -8.06
N VAL A 121 -7.49 6.30 -9.09
CA VAL A 121 -8.76 7.05 -9.12
C VAL A 121 -9.98 6.13 -9.20
N LYS A 122 -9.81 4.98 -9.86
CA LYS A 122 -10.80 3.90 -9.99
C LYS A 122 -10.10 2.58 -9.71
N HIS A 123 -10.87 1.55 -9.36
CA HIS A 123 -10.34 0.20 -9.41
C HIS A 123 -9.85 -0.08 -10.84
N PRO A 124 -8.64 -0.64 -11.03
CA PRO A 124 -8.19 -1.08 -12.34
C PRO A 124 -9.26 -1.98 -12.95
N GLU A 125 -9.60 -1.74 -14.21
CA GLU A 125 -10.54 -2.59 -14.92
C GLU A 125 -9.97 -4.00 -14.98
N THR A 126 -10.56 -4.93 -14.25
CA THR A 126 -10.29 -6.37 -14.35
C THR A 126 -10.76 -6.95 -15.70
N SER A 127 -11.18 -6.09 -16.64
CA SER A 127 -11.75 -6.39 -17.95
C SER A 127 -10.82 -7.14 -18.89
N SER A 128 -9.52 -7.22 -18.63
CA SER A 128 -8.67 -8.20 -19.30
C SER A 128 -8.77 -9.53 -18.55
N ARG A 129 -9.41 -10.54 -19.17
CA ARG A 129 -9.45 -11.96 -18.73
C ARG A 129 -8.06 -12.57 -18.39
N LEU A 130 -6.98 -11.82 -18.61
CA LEU A 130 -5.57 -12.22 -18.49
C LEU A 130 -4.88 -11.78 -17.17
N ARG A 131 -5.48 -10.89 -16.36
CA ARG A 131 -4.93 -10.52 -15.04
C ARG A 131 -6.02 -10.42 -13.97
N GLN A 132 -6.37 -11.56 -13.37
CA GLN A 132 -7.39 -11.65 -12.32
C GLN A 132 -6.92 -11.15 -10.94
N PHE A 133 -5.61 -11.01 -10.70
CA PHE A 133 -5.08 -10.64 -9.40
C PHE A 133 -4.13 -9.43 -9.49
N PRO A 134 -4.46 -8.29 -8.85
CA PRO A 134 -3.67 -7.07 -8.92
C PRO A 134 -2.39 -7.13 -8.07
N PHE A 135 -2.31 -8.07 -7.12
CA PHE A 135 -1.19 -8.20 -6.20
C PHE A 135 -0.43 -9.49 -6.47
N ALA A 136 0.79 -9.39 -7.00
CA ALA A 136 1.61 -10.56 -7.31
C ALA A 136 1.88 -11.43 -6.07
N TRP A 137 2.04 -10.81 -4.90
CA TRP A 137 2.26 -11.51 -3.64
C TRP A 137 1.10 -12.42 -3.22
N ALA A 138 -0.11 -12.24 -3.76
CA ALA A 138 -1.25 -13.11 -3.43
C ALA A 138 -1.08 -14.54 -3.97
N GLN A 139 -0.16 -14.74 -4.92
CA GLN A 139 0.19 -16.07 -5.46
C GLN A 139 1.23 -16.80 -4.60
N LEU A 140 1.88 -16.11 -3.67
CA LEU A 140 2.85 -16.73 -2.77
C LEU A 140 2.12 -17.61 -1.74
N SER A 141 2.69 -18.77 -1.41
CA SER A 141 2.13 -19.69 -0.41
C SER A 141 1.86 -18.99 0.93
N TRP A 142 2.74 -18.05 1.31
CA TRP A 142 2.63 -17.20 2.49
C TRP A 142 1.31 -16.42 2.61
N ALA A 143 0.67 -16.08 1.48
CA ALA A 143 -0.60 -15.34 1.46
C ALA A 143 -1.81 -16.19 1.87
N ASN A 144 -1.69 -17.52 1.89
CA ASN A 144 -2.76 -18.42 2.31
C ASN A 144 -2.78 -18.67 3.83
N TYR A 145 -1.76 -18.23 4.57
CA TYR A 145 -1.76 -18.36 6.02
C TYR A 145 -2.76 -17.39 6.67
N PRO A 146 -3.38 -17.78 7.79
CA PRO A 146 -4.25 -16.89 8.55
C PRO A 146 -3.46 -15.67 9.04
N TRP A 147 -4.18 -14.56 9.27
CA TRP A 147 -3.57 -13.38 9.87
C TRP A 147 -2.96 -13.70 11.23
N ASN A 148 -1.77 -13.17 11.48
CA ASN A 148 -1.20 -13.11 12.81
C ASN A 148 -2.21 -12.40 13.74
N GLU A 149 -2.54 -13.03 14.86
CA GLU A 149 -3.63 -12.58 15.73
C GLU A 149 -3.34 -11.22 16.40
N GLU A 150 -2.06 -10.93 16.68
CA GLU A 150 -1.64 -9.64 17.24
C GLU A 150 -1.85 -8.52 16.22
N LEU A 151 -1.39 -8.72 14.98
CA LEU A 151 -1.61 -7.77 13.88
C LEU A 151 -3.11 -7.58 13.61
N ARG A 152 -3.88 -8.67 13.56
CA ARG A 152 -5.32 -8.64 13.32
C ARG A 152 -6.06 -7.85 14.39
N THR A 153 -5.78 -8.13 15.67
CA THR A 153 -6.41 -7.46 16.80
C THR A 153 -6.08 -5.97 16.80
N PHE A 154 -4.80 -5.64 16.62
CA PHE A 154 -4.33 -4.26 16.50
C PHE A 154 -5.04 -3.50 15.37
N LEU A 155 -5.12 -4.09 14.17
CA LEU A 155 -5.77 -3.45 13.03
C LEU A 155 -7.28 -3.27 13.26
N LEU A 156 -7.97 -4.24 13.86
CA LEU A 156 -9.40 -4.12 14.14
C LEU A 156 -9.71 -3.01 15.15
N GLN A 157 -8.87 -2.83 16.16
CA GLN A 157 -8.99 -1.72 17.12
C GLN A 157 -8.67 -0.37 16.49
N LEU A 158 -7.70 -0.33 15.57
CA LEU A 158 -7.28 0.90 14.91
C LEU A 158 -8.27 1.37 13.83
N LEU A 159 -8.83 0.44 13.06
CA LEU A 159 -9.73 0.73 11.93
C LEU A 159 -11.14 1.08 12.41
N THR A 160 -11.29 2.27 12.98
CA THR A 160 -12.57 2.93 13.29
C THR A 160 -12.98 3.91 12.19
N PRO A 161 -14.26 4.29 12.03
CA PRO A 161 -14.69 5.31 11.09
C PRO A 161 -14.02 6.67 11.32
N GLN A 162 -13.75 7.02 12.57
CA GLN A 162 -13.03 8.24 12.95
C GLN A 162 -11.60 8.20 12.44
N PHE A 163 -10.90 7.08 12.67
CA PHE A 163 -9.56 6.86 12.15
C PHE A 163 -9.53 6.94 10.61
N VAL A 164 -10.44 6.25 9.94
CA VAL A 164 -10.54 6.26 8.46
C VAL A 164 -10.78 7.68 7.93
N GLN A 165 -11.63 8.45 8.61
CA GLN A 165 -11.90 9.83 8.23
C GLN A 165 -10.67 10.72 8.43
N SER A 166 -9.97 10.63 9.56
CA SER A 166 -8.71 11.33 9.83
C SER A 166 -7.64 10.97 8.79
N LEU A 167 -7.43 9.68 8.52
CA LEU A 167 -6.51 9.19 7.50
C LEU A 167 -6.80 9.80 6.12
N CYS A 168 -8.08 9.85 5.72
CA CYS A 168 -8.47 10.45 4.45
C CYS A 168 -8.25 11.97 4.41
N ASP A 169 -8.45 12.67 5.52
CA ASP A 169 -8.26 14.12 5.60
C ASP A 169 -6.76 14.50 5.54
N ASP A 170 -5.90 13.69 6.15
CA ASP A 170 -4.45 13.86 6.07
C ASP A 170 -3.92 13.54 4.67
N ILE A 171 -4.39 12.48 4.02
CA ILE A 171 -4.07 12.18 2.61
C ILE A 171 -4.57 13.30 1.70
N ALA A 172 -5.80 13.79 1.91
CA ALA A 172 -6.33 14.92 1.16
C ALA A 172 -5.46 16.18 1.32
N THR A 173 -4.90 16.39 2.51
CA THR A 173 -3.97 17.49 2.79
C THR A 173 -2.64 17.30 2.06
N LEU A 174 -2.07 16.09 2.04
CA LEU A 174 -0.89 15.78 1.25
C LEU A 174 -1.12 15.97 -0.26
N PHE A 175 -2.29 15.62 -0.78
CA PHE A 175 -2.61 15.83 -2.19
C PHE A 175 -2.80 17.30 -2.57
N LYS A 176 -2.90 18.25 -1.62
CA LYS A 176 -2.97 19.69 -1.93
C LYS A 176 -1.62 20.27 -2.42
N TYR A 177 -0.50 19.58 -2.17
CA TYR A 177 0.81 20.01 -2.65
C TYR A 177 0.88 20.03 -4.19
N ASP A 178 0.11 19.16 -4.84
CA ASP A 178 -0.12 19.25 -6.28
C ASP A 178 -1.33 20.15 -6.59
N ARG A 179 -1.03 21.36 -7.11
CA ARG A 179 -2.01 22.38 -7.49
C ARG A 179 -2.81 22.00 -8.74
N ASN A 180 -2.32 21.06 -9.54
CA ASN A 180 -2.92 20.70 -10.84
C ASN A 180 -3.91 19.54 -10.73
N VAL A 181 -3.96 18.83 -9.60
CA VAL A 181 -4.82 17.64 -9.47
C VAL A 181 -6.28 18.04 -9.20
N ASN A 182 -7.15 17.60 -10.10
CA ASN A 182 -8.59 17.81 -10.06
C ASN A 182 -9.23 17.25 -8.76
N ARG A 183 -10.04 18.07 -8.09
CA ARG A 183 -10.74 17.71 -6.84
C ARG A 183 -11.62 16.46 -6.96
N PHE A 184 -12.24 16.23 -8.11
CA PHE A 184 -13.05 15.04 -8.39
C PHE A 184 -12.20 13.76 -8.45
N LEU A 185 -10.96 13.85 -8.95
CA LEU A 185 -10.02 12.74 -8.95
C LEU A 185 -9.58 12.40 -7.52
N LYS A 186 -9.22 13.41 -6.72
CA LYS A 186 -8.90 13.22 -5.29
C LYS A 186 -10.06 12.56 -4.54
N TYR A 187 -11.29 13.02 -4.77
CA TYR A 187 -12.48 12.43 -4.17
C TYR A 187 -12.65 10.95 -4.57
N SER A 188 -12.42 10.62 -5.85
CA SER A 188 -12.52 9.26 -6.36
C SER A 188 -11.44 8.34 -5.80
N GLN A 189 -10.18 8.79 -5.71
CA GLN A 189 -9.09 8.07 -5.04
C GLN A 189 -9.45 7.72 -3.59
N LEU A 190 -9.98 8.69 -2.84
CA LEU A 190 -10.40 8.45 -1.45
C LEU A 190 -11.62 7.51 -1.33
N ARG A 191 -12.43 7.35 -2.38
CA ARG A 191 -13.50 6.33 -2.39
C ARG A 191 -12.96 4.92 -2.60
N VAL A 192 -11.92 4.77 -3.42
CA VAL A 192 -11.20 3.51 -3.60
C VAL A 192 -10.50 3.14 -2.29
N LEU A 193 -9.72 4.06 -1.71
CA LEU A 193 -9.04 3.86 -0.42
C LEU A 193 -10.00 3.39 0.68
N ARG A 194 -11.13 4.08 0.87
CA ARG A 194 -12.15 3.66 1.85
C ARG A 194 -12.73 2.29 1.52
N GLY A 195 -12.90 1.97 0.24
CA GLY A 195 -13.37 0.65 -0.20
C GLY A 195 -12.38 -0.47 0.13
N GLN A 196 -11.09 -0.22 -0.06
CA GLN A 196 -10.03 -1.15 0.35
C GLN A 196 -10.04 -1.34 1.87
N ILE A 197 -10.12 -0.26 2.65
CA ILE A 197 -10.16 -0.39 4.12
C ILE A 197 -11.43 -1.13 4.59
N TRP A 198 -12.58 -0.87 3.95
CA TRP A 198 -13.83 -1.59 4.24
C TRP A 198 -13.67 -3.10 4.03
N ASN A 199 -13.13 -3.51 2.88
CA ASN A 199 -12.91 -4.93 2.59
C ASN A 199 -11.83 -5.57 3.48
N LEU A 200 -10.74 -4.85 3.78
CA LEU A 200 -9.72 -5.31 4.72
C LEU A 200 -10.35 -5.59 6.08
N ARG A 201 -11.15 -4.66 6.62
CA ARG A 201 -11.80 -4.85 7.92
C ARG A 201 -12.74 -6.05 7.91
N LEU A 202 -13.53 -6.25 6.86
CA LEU A 202 -14.39 -7.42 6.73
C LEU A 202 -13.58 -8.72 6.67
N ALA A 203 -12.49 -8.76 5.90
CA ALA A 203 -11.62 -9.93 5.83
C ALA A 203 -11.01 -10.27 7.21
N LEU A 204 -10.55 -9.26 7.96
CA LEU A 204 -10.03 -9.43 9.31
C LEU A 204 -11.08 -9.97 10.28
N ILE A 205 -12.34 -9.51 10.19
CA ILE A 205 -13.45 -10.03 11.03
C ILE A 205 -13.74 -11.49 10.68
N MET A 206 -13.84 -11.79 9.39
CA MET A 206 -14.16 -13.12 8.87
C MET A 206 -12.96 -14.09 8.95
N LYS A 207 -11.79 -13.62 9.41
CA LYS A 207 -10.54 -14.38 9.46
C LYS A 207 -10.10 -14.93 8.09
N GLU A 208 -10.46 -14.22 7.02
CA GLU A 208 -10.03 -14.54 5.65
C GLU A 208 -8.55 -14.21 5.48
N SER A 209 -7.75 -15.14 4.96
CA SER A 209 -6.32 -14.94 4.67
C SER A 209 -6.07 -13.77 3.69
N PRO A 210 -4.83 -13.24 3.58
CA PRO A 210 -4.49 -12.25 2.56
C PRO A 210 -4.90 -12.65 1.13
N ALA A 211 -4.75 -13.93 0.77
CA ALA A 211 -5.14 -14.47 -0.53
C ALA A 211 -6.67 -14.52 -0.74
N GLU A 212 -7.46 -14.69 0.32
CA GLU A 212 -8.93 -14.63 0.26
C GLU A 212 -9.45 -13.19 0.25
N MET A 213 -8.82 -12.30 1.03
CA MET A 213 -9.15 -10.87 1.08
C MET A 213 -9.11 -10.23 -0.32
N VAL A 214 -8.16 -10.61 -1.17
CA VAL A 214 -8.05 -10.05 -2.53
C VAL A 214 -9.14 -10.53 -3.49
N LYS A 215 -9.84 -11.62 -3.17
CA LYS A 215 -10.97 -12.16 -3.94
C LYS A 215 -12.28 -11.44 -3.64
N ARG A 216 -12.34 -10.64 -2.56
CA ARG A 216 -13.56 -9.91 -2.18
C ARG A 216 -14.02 -8.98 -3.31
N PRO A 217 -15.35 -8.86 -3.54
CA PRO A 217 -15.88 -7.94 -4.54
C PRO A 217 -15.40 -6.50 -4.32
N LEU A 218 -15.05 -5.83 -5.41
CA LEU A 218 -14.55 -4.46 -5.37
C LEU A 218 -15.70 -3.51 -5.01
N VAL A 219 -15.45 -2.65 -4.03
CA VAL A 219 -16.42 -1.65 -3.57
C VAL A 219 -15.84 -0.24 -3.63
N LEU A 220 -16.72 0.74 -3.78
CA LEU A 220 -16.43 2.14 -3.62
C LEU A 220 -17.19 2.67 -2.41
N VAL A 221 -16.48 3.35 -1.51
CA VAL A 221 -17.05 3.77 -0.23
C VAL A 221 -16.99 5.29 -0.10
N SER A 222 -18.16 5.91 0.07
CA SER A 222 -18.29 7.34 0.30
C SER A 222 -18.61 7.62 1.77
N ARG A 223 -18.08 8.71 2.35
CA ARG A 223 -18.49 9.18 3.69
C ARG A 223 -19.93 9.72 3.66
N ARG A 224 -20.70 9.46 4.72
CA ARG A 224 -22.02 10.08 4.92
C ARG A 224 -21.95 11.40 5.69
N TYR A 225 -20.94 11.56 6.55
CA TYR A 225 -20.71 12.77 7.32
C TYR A 225 -19.70 13.69 6.62
N ARG A 226 -19.91 15.01 6.70
CA ARG A 226 -18.92 16.01 6.25
C ARG A 226 -17.74 16.12 7.22
N ARG A 227 -18.01 15.94 8.52
CA ARG A 227 -17.07 15.93 9.63
C ARG A 227 -16.83 14.48 10.09
N TYR A 228 -16.18 14.31 11.24
CA TYR A 228 -15.98 13.00 11.88
C TYR A 228 -17.31 12.30 12.20
N PRO A 229 -17.42 10.97 11.97
CA PRO A 229 -18.56 10.19 12.42
C PRO A 229 -18.71 10.26 13.95
N PRO A 230 -19.95 10.29 14.48
CA PRO A 230 -20.19 10.43 15.92
C PRO A 230 -19.98 9.13 16.72
N ASN A 231 -19.99 7.98 16.06
CA ASN A 231 -19.85 6.66 16.69
C ASN A 231 -19.08 5.69 15.77
N ASP A 232 -18.75 4.51 16.29
CA ASP A 232 -18.01 3.46 15.58
C ASP A 232 -18.91 2.60 14.64
N ASP A 233 -20.10 3.11 14.28
CA ASP A 233 -21.00 2.42 13.37
C ASP A 233 -20.60 2.67 11.91
N TRP A 234 -19.93 1.67 11.32
CA TRP A 234 -19.47 1.67 9.93
C TRP A 234 -20.62 1.85 8.92
N ASN A 235 -21.79 1.27 9.16
CA ASN A 235 -22.94 1.35 8.25
C ASN A 235 -23.59 2.74 8.26
N ARG A 236 -23.55 3.43 9.41
CA ARG A 236 -23.94 4.84 9.53
C ARG A 236 -22.87 5.78 9.01
N ALA A 237 -21.59 5.48 9.20
CA ALA A 237 -20.49 6.34 8.78
C ALA A 237 -20.31 6.39 7.25
N PHE A 238 -20.55 5.25 6.58
CA PHE A 238 -20.19 5.08 5.19
C PHE A 238 -21.36 4.61 4.31
N ARG A 239 -21.26 4.93 3.01
CA ARG A 239 -22.14 4.44 1.95
C ARG A 239 -21.30 3.59 1.03
N VAL A 240 -21.56 2.28 1.05
CA VAL A 240 -20.89 1.29 0.21
C VAL A 240 -21.67 1.12 -1.09
N LYS A 241 -20.96 1.04 -2.22
CA LYS A 241 -21.51 0.68 -3.52
C LYS A 241 -20.58 -0.33 -4.20
N PRO A 242 -21.11 -1.34 -4.91
CA PRO A 242 -20.30 -2.16 -5.81
C PRO A 242 -19.56 -1.27 -6.83
N ALA A 243 -18.32 -1.65 -7.18
CA ALA A 243 -17.62 -1.05 -8.30
C ALA A 243 -18.24 -1.60 -9.61
N ASP A 244 -19.24 -0.90 -10.14
CA ASP A 244 -19.89 -1.27 -11.41
C ASP A 244 -19.04 -0.80 -12.60
N PHE A 245 -18.55 -1.77 -13.39
CA PHE A 245 -17.83 -1.54 -14.65
C PHE A 245 -18.73 -1.65 -15.89
N GLY A 246 -19.98 -2.08 -15.74
CA GLY A 246 -20.86 -2.44 -16.86
C GLY A 246 -21.53 -1.26 -17.57
N LYS A 247 -21.58 -0.07 -16.94
CA LYS A 247 -22.35 1.09 -17.47
C LYS A 247 -21.53 2.18 -18.14
N ARG A 248 -20.25 1.96 -18.46
CA ARG A 248 -19.39 3.04 -19.00
C ARG A 248 -18.77 2.65 -20.33
N ARG A 249 -19.29 3.26 -21.41
CA ARG A 249 -18.56 3.37 -22.68
C ARG A 249 -17.24 4.06 -22.39
N CYS A 250 -16.15 3.54 -22.94
CA CYS A 250 -14.85 4.19 -22.94
C CYS A 250 -15.03 5.64 -23.39
N CYS A 251 -14.56 6.60 -22.58
CA CYS A 251 -14.30 7.95 -23.07
C CYS A 251 -12.93 7.97 -23.71
#